data_AF-A0A804MQ85-F1
#
_entry.id   AF-A0A804MQ85-F1
#
_cell.length_a   1.000
_cell.length_b   1.000
_cell.length_c   1.000
_cell.angle_alpha   90.00
_cell.angle_beta   90.00
_cell.angle_gamma   90.00
#
_symmetry.space_group_name_H-M   'P 1'
#
loop_
_entity.id
_entity.type
_entity.pdbx_description
1 polymer ?
#
loop_
_entity_poly.entity_id
_entity_poly.type
_entity_poly.pdbx_seq_one_letter_code
_entity_poly.pdbx_strand_id
1 'polypeptide(L)'
;MFLMSRKIKSLGVKMVISSEGSDELFGGYLYFHKAPNKEELHRETCRKVKALHQYDCLRANKATSAWGLEARVPFLDKEFINAAMSIDPEWKMVRPDLGRIDKWVLRKAFDDEEHPFLPKHILYRQKEQFSDGVGYSWIDGLKAHAASNFIFPHNTPTTKEAYYYRMVFERFFSQEDRGAFFSQQTLTCKHITKSLAMQKYAILTVPGGPSVACSTAKAIEWDAYNRVL
;
A
#
# COMPACT_ATOMS: atom_id res chain seq x y z
N MET A 1 0.33 8.80 8.03
CA MET A 1 1.79 8.70 7.79
C MET A 1 2.45 10.06 7.56
N PHE A 2 2.09 10.82 6.51
CA PHE A 2 2.70 12.14 6.22
C PHE A 2 2.75 13.09 7.43
N LEU A 3 1.62 13.30 8.12
CA LEU A 3 1.55 14.17 9.30
C LEU A 3 2.35 13.61 10.49
N MET A 4 2.31 12.29 10.70
CA MET A 4 3.08 11.61 11.73
C MET A 4 4.59 11.81 11.54
N SER A 5 5.08 11.67 10.30
CA SER A 5 6.48 11.88 9.94
C SER A 5 6.95 13.29 10.27
N ARG A 6 6.12 14.32 10.03
CA ARG A 6 6.41 15.71 10.42
C ARG A 6 6.67 15.82 11.92
N LYS A 7 5.81 15.20 12.73
CA LYS A 7 5.94 15.23 14.19
C LYS A 7 7.20 14.50 14.65
N ILE A 8 7.45 13.29 14.14
CA ILE A 8 8.65 12.52 14.47
C ILE A 8 9.92 13.31 14.13
N LYS A 9 9.97 13.93 12.95
CA LYS A 9 11.11 14.74 12.54
C LYS A 9 11.35 15.91 13.49
N SER A 10 10.29 16.56 13.96
CA SER A 10 10.40 17.68 14.91
C SER A 10 11.01 17.29 16.26
N LEU A 11 11.00 15.99 16.59
CA LEU A 11 11.65 15.44 17.79
C LEU A 11 13.13 15.10 17.56
N GLY A 12 13.70 15.45 16.40
CA GLY A 12 15.11 15.18 16.06
C GLY A 12 15.39 13.77 15.54
N VAL A 13 14.38 12.90 15.47
CA VAL A 13 14.51 11.55 14.92
C VAL A 13 14.69 11.61 13.41
N LYS A 14 15.64 10.81 12.90
CA LYS A 14 16.01 10.78 11.46
C LYS A 14 15.65 9.47 10.76
N MET A 15 15.40 8.41 11.51
CA MET A 15 15.08 7.09 10.97
C MET A 15 14.03 6.41 11.84
N VAL A 16 13.10 5.69 11.20
CA VAL A 16 12.10 4.84 11.86
C VAL A 16 12.03 3.48 11.19
N ILE A 17 11.66 2.46 11.96
CA ILE A 17 11.34 1.13 11.46
C ILE A 17 9.83 1.04 11.20
N SER A 18 9.44 0.46 10.07
CA SER A 18 8.06 0.20 9.70
C SER A 18 7.87 -1.27 9.31
N SER A 19 6.65 -1.78 9.48
CA SER A 19 6.29 -3.18 9.23
C SER A 19 5.72 -3.45 7.82
N GLU A 20 5.88 -2.51 6.89
CA GLU A 20 5.40 -2.66 5.51
C GLU A 20 5.99 -3.94 4.89
N GLY A 21 5.20 -4.66 4.09
CA GLY A 21 5.58 -5.94 3.51
C GLY A 21 5.12 -7.16 4.31
N SER A 22 4.80 -7.01 5.60
CA SER A 22 4.37 -8.12 6.45
C SER A 22 3.06 -8.76 5.93
N ASP A 23 2.07 -7.96 5.53
CA ASP A 23 0.79 -8.46 5.02
C ASP A 23 0.97 -9.18 3.68
N GLU A 24 1.84 -8.66 2.81
CA GLU A 24 2.12 -9.21 1.48
C GLU A 24 2.88 -10.53 1.53
N LEU A 25 3.82 -10.68 2.48
CA LEU A 25 4.62 -11.89 2.62
C LEU A 25 3.86 -13.04 3.28
N PHE A 26 2.96 -12.73 4.22
CA PHE A 26 2.30 -13.72 5.09
C PHE A 26 0.79 -13.84 4.86
N GLY A 27 0.23 -13.19 3.83
CA GLY A 27 -1.21 -13.28 3.55
C GLY A 27 -2.06 -12.62 4.63
N GLY A 28 -1.64 -11.45 5.12
CA GLY A 28 -2.25 -10.79 6.29
C GLY A 28 -3.52 -9.99 6.04
N TYR A 29 -3.85 -9.73 4.78
CA TYR A 29 -5.09 -9.02 4.44
C TYR A 29 -6.31 -9.93 4.61
N LEU A 30 -7.42 -9.39 5.09
CA LEU A 30 -8.62 -10.16 5.40
C LEU A 30 -9.16 -11.00 4.22
N TYR A 31 -8.97 -10.56 2.97
CA TYR A 31 -9.41 -11.35 1.81
C TYR A 31 -8.61 -12.65 1.61
N PHE A 32 -7.41 -12.81 2.21
CA PHE A 32 -6.69 -14.08 2.21
C PHE A 32 -7.40 -15.17 3.01
N HIS A 33 -8.34 -14.83 3.89
CA HIS A 33 -9.22 -15.81 4.52
C HIS A 33 -10.07 -16.58 3.50
N LYS A 34 -10.24 -16.02 2.30
CA LYS A 34 -11.03 -16.60 1.20
C LYS A 34 -10.16 -17.35 0.20
N ALA A 35 -8.84 -17.45 0.42
CA ALA A 35 -7.95 -18.15 -0.48
C ALA A 35 -8.39 -19.63 -0.60
N PRO A 36 -8.59 -20.14 -1.82
CA PRO A 36 -9.17 -21.47 -2.03
C PRO A 36 -8.18 -22.59 -1.68
N ASN A 37 -6.88 -22.34 -1.81
CA ASN A 37 -5.81 -23.27 -1.49
C ASN A 37 -4.49 -22.52 -1.32
N LYS A 38 -3.46 -23.26 -0.88
CA LYS A 38 -2.15 -22.71 -0.56
C LYS A 38 -1.39 -22.21 -1.80
N GLU A 39 -1.64 -22.82 -2.97
CA GLU A 39 -1.03 -22.43 -4.25
C GLU A 39 -1.53 -21.05 -4.70
N GLU A 40 -2.84 -20.82 -4.63
CA GLU A 40 -3.45 -19.53 -4.95
C GLU A 40 -3.04 -18.44 -3.95
N LEU A 41 -2.98 -18.76 -2.65
CA LEU A 41 -2.41 -17.86 -1.65
C LEU A 41 -0.97 -17.47 -2.01
N HIS A 42 -0.12 -18.46 -2.35
CA HIS A 42 1.27 -18.20 -2.70
C HIS A 42 1.41 -17.34 -3.96
N ARG A 43 0.65 -17.63 -5.01
CA ARG A 43 0.63 -16.83 -6.24
C ARG A 43 0.25 -15.39 -5.94
N GLU A 44 -0.75 -15.17 -5.10
CA GLU A 44 -1.20 -13.83 -4.73
C GLU A 44 -0.18 -13.09 -3.85
N THR A 45 0.45 -13.75 -2.87
CA THR A 45 1.56 -13.14 -2.09
C THR A 45 2.72 -12.75 -3.00
N CYS A 46 3.13 -13.63 -3.93
CA CYS A 46 4.14 -13.30 -4.95
C CYS A 46 3.77 -12.08 -5.78
N ARG A 47 2.51 -11.98 -6.23
CA ARG A 47 2.02 -10.84 -7.02
C ARG A 47 2.05 -9.56 -6.19
N LYS A 48 1.56 -9.61 -4.94
CA LYS A 48 1.56 -8.49 -3.99
C LYS A 48 2.97 -7.97 -3.72
N VAL A 49 3.91 -8.87 -3.39
CA VAL A 49 5.32 -8.51 -3.14
C VAL A 49 5.94 -7.82 -4.36
N LYS A 50 5.72 -8.34 -5.58
CA LYS A 50 6.22 -7.72 -6.83
C LYS A 50 5.63 -6.32 -7.06
N ALA A 51 4.41 -6.08 -6.61
CA ALA A 51 3.70 -4.82 -6.82
C ALA A 51 3.91 -3.78 -5.70
N LEU A 52 4.52 -4.15 -4.57
CA LEU A 52 4.73 -3.27 -3.40
C LEU A 52 5.31 -1.90 -3.75
N HIS A 53 6.21 -1.83 -4.75
CA HIS A 53 6.86 -0.61 -5.19
C HIS A 53 5.87 0.47 -5.71
N GLN A 54 4.66 0.07 -6.12
CA GLN A 54 3.61 0.97 -6.61
C GLN A 54 2.61 1.37 -5.52
N TYR A 55 2.62 0.67 -4.37
CA TYR A 55 1.62 0.82 -3.31
C TYR A 55 2.28 1.19 -1.97
N ASP A 56 2.50 0.22 -1.10
CA ASP A 56 2.89 0.44 0.29
C ASP A 56 4.31 1.00 0.41
N CYS A 57 5.26 0.51 -0.40
CA CYS A 57 6.60 1.09 -0.44
C CYS A 57 6.58 2.53 -0.95
N LEU A 58 5.74 2.83 -1.95
CA LEU A 58 5.58 4.17 -2.49
C LEU A 58 5.09 5.13 -1.40
N ARG A 59 4.01 4.74 -0.70
CA ARG A 59 3.42 5.50 0.41
C ARG A 59 4.42 5.67 1.54
N ALA A 60 5.02 4.58 2.02
CA ALA A 60 5.91 4.60 3.17
C ALA A 60 7.16 5.44 2.91
N ASN A 61 7.81 5.27 1.76
CA ASN A 61 9.00 6.03 1.41
C ASN A 61 8.68 7.51 1.18
N LYS A 62 7.71 7.85 0.31
CA LYS A 62 7.44 9.26 -0.03
C LYS A 62 6.83 10.05 1.13
N ALA A 63 5.93 9.45 1.91
CA ALA A 63 5.28 10.15 3.03
C ALA A 63 6.24 10.42 4.20
N THR A 64 7.27 9.60 4.40
CA THR A 64 8.31 9.83 5.41
C THR A 64 9.39 10.77 4.89
N SER A 65 9.86 10.55 3.66
CA SER A 65 10.90 11.36 3.01
C SER A 65 10.47 12.83 2.82
N ALA A 66 9.17 13.11 2.71
CA ALA A 66 8.65 14.48 2.65
C ALA A 66 9.07 15.37 3.84
N TRP A 67 9.49 14.77 4.95
CA TRP A 67 10.00 15.46 6.13
C TRP A 67 11.45 15.10 6.46
N GLY A 68 12.19 14.51 5.51
CA GLY A 68 13.58 14.06 5.74
C GLY A 68 13.69 13.01 6.85
N LEU A 69 12.71 12.10 6.91
CA LEU A 69 12.69 10.94 7.79
C LEU A 69 12.88 9.67 6.96
N GLU A 70 13.90 8.88 7.26
CA GLU A 70 14.13 7.59 6.61
C GLU A 70 13.22 6.51 7.21
N ALA A 71 12.50 5.77 6.37
CA ALA A 71 11.78 4.57 6.77
C ALA A 71 12.54 3.31 6.37
N ARG A 72 12.81 2.42 7.33
CA ARG A 72 13.38 1.09 7.09
C ARG A 72 12.31 0.03 7.26
N VAL A 73 12.36 -1.01 6.43
CA VAL A 73 11.31 -2.03 6.31
C VAL A 73 11.91 -3.44 6.43
N PRO A 74 12.20 -3.93 7.65
CA PRO A 74 12.91 -5.20 7.85
C PRO A 74 12.21 -6.42 7.23
N PHE A 75 10.89 -6.40 7.15
CA PHE A 75 10.13 -7.45 6.45
C PHE A 75 10.50 -7.55 4.96
N LEU A 76 11.01 -6.48 4.35
CA LEU A 76 11.40 -6.45 2.94
C LEU A 76 12.92 -6.55 2.74
N ASP A 77 13.65 -6.98 3.78
CA ASP A 77 15.02 -7.42 3.61
C ASP A 77 15.08 -8.62 2.65
N LYS A 78 16.14 -8.70 1.83
CA LYS A 78 16.23 -9.74 0.80
C LYS A 78 16.36 -11.15 1.39
N GLU A 79 17.15 -11.30 2.45
CA GLU A 79 17.33 -12.61 3.10
C GLU A 79 16.04 -13.01 3.82
N PHE A 80 15.38 -12.04 4.47
CA PHE A 80 14.10 -12.29 5.11
C PHE A 80 13.00 -12.64 4.10
N ILE A 81 12.91 -11.96 2.95
CA ILE A 81 11.97 -12.30 1.88
C ILE A 81 12.20 -13.73 1.42
N ASN A 82 13.46 -14.13 1.19
CA ASN A 82 13.79 -15.49 0.76
C ASN A 82 13.31 -16.51 1.80
N ALA A 83 13.64 -16.31 3.07
CA ALA A 83 13.19 -17.19 4.15
C ALA A 83 11.66 -17.26 4.24
N ALA A 84 11.00 -16.09 4.28
CA ALA A 84 9.55 -15.99 4.40
C ALA A 84 8.80 -16.60 3.20
N MET A 85 9.33 -16.46 1.98
CA MET A 85 8.71 -16.98 0.76
C MET A 85 8.99 -18.47 0.53
N SER A 86 10.03 -19.04 1.16
CA SER A 86 10.33 -20.48 1.14
C SER A 86 9.50 -21.32 2.11
N ILE A 87 8.81 -20.71 3.08
CA ILE A 87 7.88 -21.41 3.98
C ILE A 87 6.74 -22.02 3.15
N ASP A 88 6.38 -23.28 3.42
CA ASP A 88 5.21 -23.91 2.79
C ASP A 88 3.98 -23.01 3.00
N PRO A 89 3.33 -22.54 1.92
CA PRO A 89 2.19 -21.63 2.00
C PRO A 89 1.03 -22.14 2.87
N GLU A 90 0.95 -23.44 3.15
CA GLU A 90 0.00 -24.02 4.12
C GLU A 90 0.12 -23.37 5.51
N TRP A 91 1.32 -22.99 5.94
CA TRP A 91 1.53 -22.32 7.23
C TRP A 91 1.10 -20.85 7.23
N LYS A 92 0.81 -20.29 6.06
CA LYS A 92 0.26 -18.93 5.87
C LYS A 92 -1.24 -18.94 5.69
N MET A 93 -1.85 -20.10 5.40
CA MET A 93 -3.30 -20.23 5.27
C MET A 93 -3.99 -20.01 6.63
N VAL A 94 -5.11 -19.30 6.56
CA VAL A 94 -6.05 -19.22 7.68
C VAL A 94 -6.80 -20.54 7.75
N ARG A 95 -6.78 -21.18 8.93
CA ARG A 95 -7.39 -22.50 9.18
C ARG A 95 -8.18 -22.42 10.48
N PRO A 96 -9.42 -21.91 10.45
CA PRO A 96 -10.24 -21.76 11.66
C PRO A 96 -10.49 -23.10 12.35
N ASP A 97 -10.57 -24.20 11.59
CA ASP A 97 -10.66 -25.58 12.08
C ASP A 97 -9.47 -26.00 12.96
N LEU A 98 -8.31 -25.37 12.77
CA LEU A 98 -7.10 -25.58 13.55
C LEU A 98 -6.80 -24.41 14.51
N GLY A 99 -7.73 -23.45 14.65
CA GLY A 99 -7.52 -22.22 15.43
C GLY A 99 -6.47 -21.25 14.84
N ARG A 100 -6.10 -21.41 13.56
CA ARG A 100 -5.12 -20.53 12.90
C ARG A 100 -5.78 -19.29 12.30
N ILE A 101 -5.24 -18.13 12.66
CA ILE A 101 -5.62 -16.81 12.12
C ILE A 101 -4.61 -16.32 11.07
N ASP A 102 -4.85 -15.13 10.50
CA ASP A 102 -3.92 -14.49 9.56
C ASP A 102 -2.50 -14.40 10.13
N LYS A 103 -1.49 -14.59 9.28
CA LYS A 103 -0.07 -14.59 9.66
C LYS A 103 0.29 -15.56 10.79
N TRP A 104 -0.40 -16.70 10.89
CA TRP A 104 -0.20 -17.68 11.97
C TRP A 104 1.28 -18.03 12.22
N VAL A 105 2.01 -18.39 11.17
CA VAL A 105 3.44 -18.75 11.28
C VAL A 105 4.29 -17.62 11.88
N LEU A 106 3.99 -16.36 11.53
CA LEU A 106 4.68 -15.20 12.09
C LEU A 106 4.32 -15.03 13.57
N ARG A 107 3.04 -15.13 13.92
CA ARG A 107 2.60 -15.00 15.33
C ARG A 107 3.24 -16.06 16.21
N LYS A 108 3.27 -17.32 15.75
CA LYS A 108 3.93 -18.41 16.47
C LYS A 108 5.43 -18.24 16.61
N ALA A 109 6.11 -17.65 15.63
CA ALA A 109 7.55 -17.39 15.71
C ALA A 109 7.92 -16.37 16.81
N PHE A 110 6.97 -15.54 17.26
CA PHE A 110 7.16 -14.56 18.33
C PHE A 110 6.34 -14.88 19.59
N ASP A 111 5.78 -16.10 19.66
CA ASP A 111 4.98 -16.57 20.79
C ASP A 111 5.86 -17.25 21.84
N ASP A 112 6.74 -16.47 22.45
CA ASP A 112 7.64 -16.90 23.52
C ASP A 112 6.93 -16.74 24.88
N GLU A 113 6.74 -17.85 25.61
CA GLU A 113 6.12 -17.84 26.95
C GLU A 113 7.09 -17.39 28.04
N GLU A 114 8.39 -17.65 27.86
CA GLU A 114 9.41 -17.33 28.85
C GLU A 114 9.87 -15.88 28.71
N HIS A 115 10.00 -15.41 27.46
CA HIS A 115 10.42 -14.05 27.13
C HIS A 115 9.47 -13.38 26.12
N PRO A 116 8.22 -13.05 26.52
CA PRO A 116 7.24 -12.51 25.59
C PRO A 116 7.67 -11.17 24.96
N PHE A 117 7.72 -11.12 23.62
CA PHE A 117 7.96 -9.88 22.88
C PHE A 117 6.76 -8.91 22.95
N LEU A 118 5.55 -9.46 23.02
CA LEU A 118 4.29 -8.73 23.01
C LEU A 118 3.28 -9.38 23.97
N PRO A 119 2.36 -8.61 24.58
CA PRO A 119 1.23 -9.19 25.30
C PRO A 119 0.39 -10.11 24.38
N LYS A 120 -0.09 -11.25 24.89
CA LYS A 120 -0.84 -12.25 24.11
C LYS A 120 -2.03 -11.67 23.36
N HIS A 121 -2.78 -10.75 23.99
CA HIS A 121 -3.94 -10.11 23.36
C HIS A 121 -3.56 -9.20 22.17
N ILE A 122 -2.32 -8.69 22.11
CA ILE A 122 -1.78 -7.97 20.94
C ILE A 122 -1.28 -8.97 19.90
N LEU A 123 -0.53 -9.98 20.33
CA LEU A 123 0.04 -11.01 19.46
C LEU A 123 -1.04 -11.77 18.66
N TYR A 124 -2.21 -11.99 19.26
CA TYR A 124 -3.33 -12.70 18.65
C TYR A 124 -4.50 -11.80 18.25
N ARG A 125 -4.30 -10.47 18.23
CA ARG A 125 -5.32 -9.54 17.76
C ARG A 125 -5.59 -9.73 16.27
N GLN A 126 -6.87 -9.67 15.89
CA GLN A 126 -7.28 -9.62 14.49
C GLN A 126 -6.73 -8.35 13.81
N LYS A 127 -6.34 -8.47 12.54
CA LYS A 127 -5.88 -7.35 11.72
C LYS A 127 -7.00 -6.31 11.54
N GLU A 128 -6.67 -5.05 11.75
CA GLU A 128 -7.45 -3.89 11.29
C GLU A 128 -6.64 -3.11 10.25
N GLN A 129 -7.31 -2.57 9.23
CA GLN A 129 -6.66 -1.76 8.20
C GLN A 129 -6.35 -0.36 8.76
N PHE A 130 -5.27 0.28 8.26
CA PHE A 130 -4.88 1.62 8.73
C PHE A 130 -6.00 2.65 8.58
N SER A 131 -6.80 2.54 7.52
CA SER A 131 -7.94 3.42 7.26
C SER A 131 -8.98 3.36 8.38
N ASP A 132 -9.23 2.17 8.91
CA ASP A 132 -10.26 1.93 9.91
C ASP A 132 -9.73 2.29 11.30
N GLY A 133 -8.47 1.95 11.58
CA GLY A 133 -7.82 2.21 12.86
C GLY A 133 -7.47 3.68 13.13
N VAL A 134 -7.43 4.54 12.11
CA VAL A 134 -7.19 5.99 12.28
C VAL A 134 -8.47 6.75 12.68
N GLY A 135 -9.64 6.16 12.43
CA GLY A 135 -10.95 6.71 12.77
C GLY A 135 -11.84 6.92 11.55
N TYR A 136 -13.06 6.38 11.61
CA TYR A 136 -14.03 6.37 10.50
C TYR A 136 -14.34 7.76 9.91
N SER A 137 -14.39 8.78 10.77
CA SER A 137 -14.68 10.17 10.38
C SER A 137 -13.67 10.76 9.40
N TRP A 138 -12.45 10.24 9.36
CA TRP A 138 -11.43 10.69 8.41
C TRP A 138 -11.81 10.39 6.96
N ILE A 139 -12.24 9.15 6.69
CA ILE A 139 -12.65 8.71 5.34
C ILE A 139 -13.94 9.42 4.94
N ASP A 140 -14.89 9.53 5.86
CA ASP A 140 -16.17 10.17 5.57
C ASP A 140 -16.01 11.66 5.28
N GLY A 141 -15.11 12.35 6.00
CA GLY A 141 -14.75 13.73 5.72
C GLY A 141 -14.15 13.93 4.32
N LEU A 142 -13.29 13.00 3.88
CA LEU A 142 -12.71 13.03 2.52
C LEU A 142 -13.76 12.83 1.43
N LYS A 143 -14.68 11.86 1.63
CA LYS A 143 -15.79 11.63 0.71
C LYS A 143 -16.73 12.83 0.61
N ALA A 144 -17.01 13.49 1.75
CA ALA A 144 -17.86 14.68 1.80
C ALA A 144 -17.22 15.90 1.12
N HIS A 145 -15.89 16.05 1.18
CA HIS A 145 -15.17 17.15 0.55
C HIS A 145 -15.12 17.06 -0.98
N ALA A 146 -15.23 15.86 -1.55
CA ALA A 146 -15.12 15.65 -2.99
C ALA A 146 -16.42 16.04 -3.73
N ALA A 147 -16.41 17.17 -4.47
CA ALA A 147 -17.64 17.82 -4.93
C ALA A 147 -18.03 17.66 -6.42
N SER A 148 -17.26 16.97 -7.26
CA SER A 148 -17.60 16.87 -8.69
C SER A 148 -17.10 15.59 -9.35
N ASN A 149 -17.66 15.25 -10.51
CA ASN A 149 -17.17 14.18 -11.37
C ASN A 149 -16.95 14.76 -12.78
N PHE A 150 -15.73 14.61 -13.30
CA PHE A 150 -15.44 14.76 -14.73
C PHE A 150 -14.80 13.47 -15.23
N ILE A 151 -14.94 13.22 -16.53
CA ILE A 151 -14.41 12.03 -17.19
C ILE A 151 -12.95 12.30 -17.58
N PHE A 152 -12.05 11.44 -17.10
CA PHE A 152 -10.67 11.37 -17.58
C PHE A 152 -10.51 10.17 -18.52
N PRO A 153 -9.75 10.28 -19.63
CA PRO A 153 -9.67 9.21 -20.65
C PRO A 153 -8.88 7.97 -20.19
N HIS A 154 -7.92 8.14 -19.29
CA HIS A 154 -7.12 7.04 -18.73
C HIS A 154 -7.34 6.95 -17.22
N ASN A 155 -7.49 5.73 -16.69
CA ASN A 155 -7.80 5.46 -15.27
C ASN A 155 -8.91 6.40 -14.75
N THR A 156 -10.06 6.37 -15.43
CA THR A 156 -11.22 7.19 -15.10
C THR A 156 -11.63 6.92 -13.64
N PRO A 157 -11.64 7.95 -12.78
CA PRO A 157 -12.10 7.79 -11.42
C PRO A 157 -13.56 7.33 -11.38
N THR A 158 -13.85 6.28 -10.61
CA THR A 158 -15.20 5.73 -10.43
C THR A 158 -15.90 6.23 -9.17
N THR A 159 -15.19 6.98 -8.33
CA THR A 159 -15.72 7.59 -7.11
C THR A 159 -15.35 9.08 -7.05
N LYS A 160 -16.16 9.87 -6.35
CA LYS A 160 -15.88 11.30 -6.14
C LYS A 160 -14.53 11.52 -5.44
N GLU A 161 -14.21 10.67 -4.47
CA GLU A 161 -12.93 10.70 -3.76
C GLU A 161 -11.74 10.48 -4.72
N ALA A 162 -11.80 9.44 -5.55
CA ALA A 162 -10.76 9.18 -6.56
C ALA A 162 -10.66 10.33 -7.57
N TYR A 163 -11.79 10.94 -7.93
CA TYR A 163 -11.82 12.10 -8.79
C TYR A 163 -11.10 13.29 -8.16
N TYR A 164 -11.35 13.57 -6.88
CA TYR A 164 -10.67 14.64 -6.16
C TYR A 164 -9.15 14.43 -6.12
N TYR A 165 -8.68 13.22 -5.81
CA TYR A 165 -7.24 12.91 -5.86
C TYR A 165 -6.67 13.03 -7.27
N ARG A 166 -7.42 12.64 -8.29
CA ARG A 166 -7.02 12.80 -9.68
C ARG A 166 -6.87 14.26 -10.07
N MET A 167 -7.78 15.14 -9.65
CA MET A 167 -7.67 16.59 -9.87
C MET A 167 -6.42 17.17 -9.21
N VAL A 168 -6.15 16.80 -7.96
CA VAL A 168 -4.93 17.22 -7.27
C VAL A 168 -3.68 16.70 -8.00
N PHE A 169 -3.69 15.44 -8.45
CA PHE A 169 -2.59 14.87 -9.23
C PHE A 169 -2.36 15.65 -10.53
N GLU A 170 -3.40 15.90 -11.32
CA GLU A 170 -3.27 16.66 -12.58
C GLU A 170 -2.79 18.09 -12.30
N ARG A 171 -3.22 18.75 -11.22
CA ARG A 171 -2.69 20.07 -10.86
C ARG A 171 -1.17 20.09 -10.64
N PHE A 172 -0.61 19.04 -10.04
CA PHE A 172 0.83 18.97 -9.78
C PHE A 172 1.63 18.39 -10.95
N PHE A 173 1.02 17.52 -11.76
CA PHE A 173 1.74 16.69 -12.75
C PHE A 173 1.26 16.86 -14.20
N SER A 174 0.20 17.63 -14.48
CA SER A 174 -0.21 18.04 -15.83
C SER A 174 0.53 19.31 -16.27
N GLN A 175 0.70 19.47 -17.59
CA GLN A 175 1.63 20.45 -18.17
C GLN A 175 1.11 21.88 -18.25
N GLU A 176 -0.19 22.14 -18.10
CA GLU A 176 -0.74 23.46 -18.43
C GLU A 176 -0.19 24.58 -17.53
N ASP A 177 0.15 24.30 -16.27
CA ASP A 177 0.57 25.34 -15.32
C ASP A 177 2.08 25.63 -15.23
N ARG A 178 2.97 24.83 -15.86
CA ARG A 178 4.43 25.10 -15.79
C ARG A 178 4.99 25.90 -16.97
N GLY A 179 4.22 26.09 -18.04
CA GLY A 179 4.59 26.95 -19.16
C GLY A 179 4.59 28.45 -18.82
N ALA A 180 3.83 28.87 -17.79
CA ALA A 180 3.68 30.27 -17.45
C ALA A 180 4.76 30.84 -16.51
N PHE A 181 5.51 29.99 -15.79
CA PHE A 181 6.50 30.46 -14.80
C PHE A 181 7.94 30.57 -15.37
N PHE A 182 8.22 30.00 -16.55
CA PHE A 182 9.56 29.98 -17.16
C PHE A 182 9.71 30.84 -18.41
N SER A 183 8.75 31.70 -18.74
CA SER A 183 8.80 32.52 -19.97
C SER A 183 9.70 33.76 -19.91
N GLN A 184 10.47 33.98 -18.81
CA GLN A 184 11.34 35.16 -18.72
C GLN A 184 12.84 34.90 -18.54
N GLN A 185 13.33 33.67 -18.35
CA GLN A 185 14.77 33.43 -18.26
C GLN A 185 15.20 32.11 -18.91
N THR A 186 16.30 32.20 -19.67
CA THR A 186 17.16 31.16 -20.25
C THR A 186 16.85 30.58 -21.64
N LEU A 187 17.45 31.27 -22.61
CA LEU A 187 18.07 30.80 -23.85
C LEU A 187 18.69 29.37 -23.78
N THR A 188 18.52 28.65 -24.90
CA THR A 188 19.44 27.65 -25.48
C THR A 188 19.87 26.46 -24.60
N CYS A 189 19.02 25.43 -24.50
CA CYS A 189 19.53 24.06 -24.33
C CYS A 189 18.63 23.04 -25.05
N LYS A 190 19.17 22.38 -26.09
CA LYS A 190 18.51 21.31 -26.87
C LYS A 190 18.24 20.02 -26.07
N HIS A 191 18.49 19.99 -24.76
CA HIS A 191 18.18 18.84 -23.88
C HIS A 191 16.80 18.92 -23.22
N ILE A 192 16.08 20.04 -23.36
CA ILE A 192 14.74 20.23 -22.77
C ILE A 192 13.64 19.45 -23.53
N THR A 193 13.86 19.10 -24.81
CA THR A 193 12.85 18.38 -25.61
C THR A 193 12.55 16.95 -25.14
N LYS A 194 13.50 16.27 -24.47
CA LYS A 194 13.21 14.96 -23.82
C LYS A 194 12.34 15.09 -22.56
N SER A 195 12.43 16.21 -21.84
CA SER A 195 11.61 16.48 -20.65
C SER A 195 10.13 16.68 -20.99
N LEU A 196 9.82 17.22 -22.17
CA LEU A 196 8.45 17.49 -22.60
C LEU A 196 7.68 16.22 -22.96
N ALA A 197 8.36 15.20 -23.51
CA ALA A 197 7.74 13.90 -23.77
C ALA A 197 7.38 13.18 -22.46
N MET A 198 8.27 13.16 -21.46
CA MET A 198 8.10 12.36 -20.24
C MET A 198 6.86 12.68 -19.40
N GLN A 199 6.31 13.91 -19.46
CA GLN A 199 5.28 14.35 -18.51
C GLN A 199 3.84 13.99 -18.92
N LYS A 200 3.53 13.78 -20.21
CA LYS A 200 2.25 13.16 -20.62
C LYS A 200 2.07 11.73 -20.09
N TYR A 201 3.16 11.10 -19.65
CA TYR A 201 3.18 9.73 -19.14
C TYR A 201 3.07 9.62 -17.61
N ALA A 202 3.02 10.74 -16.87
CA ALA A 202 3.00 10.69 -15.40
C ALA A 202 1.80 9.87 -14.90
N ILE A 203 0.61 10.06 -15.47
CA ILE A 203 -0.57 9.28 -15.11
C ILE A 203 -0.42 7.78 -15.41
N LEU A 204 0.36 7.41 -16.44
CA LEU A 204 0.61 6.00 -16.76
C LEU A 204 1.51 5.30 -15.73
N THR A 205 2.17 6.06 -14.85
CA THR A 205 2.94 5.50 -13.72
C THR A 205 2.05 5.12 -12.54
N VAL A 206 0.79 5.57 -12.52
CA VAL A 206 -0.19 5.23 -11.50
C VAL A 206 -0.94 3.97 -11.95
N PRO A 207 -0.80 2.83 -11.25
CA PRO A 207 -1.49 1.61 -11.66
C PRO A 207 -3.01 1.81 -11.65
N GLY A 208 -3.67 1.27 -12.68
CA GLY A 208 -5.12 1.29 -12.78
C GLY A 208 -5.78 0.17 -11.96
N GLY A 209 -7.09 0.33 -11.73
CA GLY A 209 -7.92 -0.67 -11.07
C GLY A 209 -7.99 -0.54 -9.55
N PRO A 210 -8.72 -1.46 -8.87
CA PRO A 210 -8.89 -1.42 -7.44
C PRO A 210 -7.57 -1.68 -6.70
N SER A 211 -7.18 -0.75 -5.83
CA SER A 211 -5.97 -0.86 -5.01
C SER A 211 -6.24 -1.20 -3.54
N VAL A 212 -7.50 -1.13 -3.09
CA VAL A 212 -7.84 -1.45 -1.70
C VAL A 212 -7.66 -2.95 -1.47
N ALA A 213 -7.01 -3.31 -0.37
CA ALA A 213 -6.61 -4.69 -0.09
C ALA A 213 -7.76 -5.69 -0.27
N CYS A 214 -8.98 -5.33 0.14
CA CYS A 214 -10.16 -6.21 0.05
C CYS A 214 -10.96 -6.10 -1.25
N SER A 215 -10.57 -5.28 -2.22
CA SER A 215 -11.29 -5.14 -3.50
C SER A 215 -10.41 -5.44 -4.72
N THR A 216 -9.25 -6.05 -4.52
CA THR A 216 -8.42 -6.52 -5.63
C THR A 216 -9.20 -7.52 -6.50
N ALA A 217 -8.85 -7.62 -7.80
CA ALA A 217 -9.49 -8.59 -8.69
C ALA A 217 -9.47 -10.01 -8.12
N LYS A 218 -8.37 -10.39 -7.44
CA LYS A 218 -8.23 -11.70 -6.80
C LYS A 218 -9.14 -11.87 -5.58
N ALA A 219 -9.33 -10.81 -4.78
CA ALA A 219 -10.29 -10.83 -3.68
C ALA A 219 -11.72 -11.08 -4.18
N ILE A 220 -12.11 -10.45 -5.30
CA ILE A 220 -13.42 -10.63 -5.92
C ILE A 220 -13.57 -12.07 -6.47
N GLU A 221 -12.54 -12.58 -7.14
CA GLU A 221 -12.52 -13.95 -7.69
C GLU A 221 -12.70 -15.00 -6.58
N TRP A 222 -11.95 -14.88 -5.48
CA TRP A 222 -12.07 -15.79 -4.35
C TRP A 222 -13.39 -15.66 -3.59
N ASP A 223 -13.97 -14.45 -3.53
CA ASP A 223 -15.30 -14.27 -2.98
C ASP A 223 -16.37 -14.98 -3.82
N ALA A 224 -16.26 -14.92 -5.16
CA ALA A 224 -17.17 -15.64 -6.04
C ALA A 224 -17.00 -17.17 -5.91
N TYR A 225 -15.76 -17.67 -5.85
CA TYR A 225 -15.47 -19.10 -5.68
C TYR A 225 -16.16 -19.68 -4.43
N ASN A 226 -16.07 -18.98 -3.30
CA ASN A 226 -16.65 -19.45 -2.04
C ASN A 226 -18.18 -19.33 -1.96
N ARG A 227 -18.86 -18.66 -2.92
CA ARG A 227 -20.33 -18.65 -2.98
C ARG A 227 -20.92 -19.83 -3.75
N VAL A 228 -20.08 -20.57 -4.48
CA VAL A 228 -20.50 -21.70 -5.33
C VAL A 228 -20.29 -23.06 -4.64
N LEU A 229 -19.55 -23.07 -3.54
CA LEU A 229 -19.37 -24.22 -2.64
C LEU A 229 -20.35 -24.13 -1.45
#